data_AF-A0A3M2D084-F1
#
_entry.id   AF-A0A3M2D084-F1
#
_cell.length_a   1.000
_cell.length_b   1.000
_cell.length_c   1.000
_cell.angle_alpha   90.00
_cell.angle_beta   90.00
_cell.angle_gamma   90.00
#
_symmetry.space_group_name_H-M   'P 1'
#
loop_
_entity.id
_entity.type
_entity.pdbx_description
1 polymer ?
#
loop_
_entity_poly.entity_id
_entity_poly.type
_entity_poly.pdbx_seq_one_letter_code
_entity_poly.pdbx_strand_id
1 'polypeptide(L)' 'MCLPACGEDPQHLYDTAQFEERQRNLPHARELYERIVREHPDSPYAQHARERLAALSEAGE' A
#
# COMPACT_ATOMS: atom_id res chain seq x y z
N MET A 1 5.98 12.11 -27.13
CA MET A 1 6.31 11.04 -26.16
C MET A 1 5.52 11.35 -24.88
N CYS A 2 4.37 10.72 -24.65
CA CYS A 2 3.79 10.73 -23.29
C CYS A 2 4.73 9.86 -22.46
N LEU A 3 5.38 10.45 -21.46
CA LEU A 3 5.92 9.66 -20.37
C LEU A 3 4.72 8.88 -19.83
N PRO A 4 4.69 7.52 -19.87
CA PRO A 4 3.76 6.84 -19.02
C PRO A 4 4.10 7.36 -17.63
N ALA A 5 3.14 8.02 -16.98
CA ALA A 5 3.24 8.28 -15.56
C ALA A 5 3.71 6.95 -14.98
N CYS A 6 4.92 6.92 -14.43
CA CYS A 6 5.51 5.75 -13.82
C CYS A 6 4.74 5.56 -12.51
N GLY A 7 3.46 5.22 -12.64
CA GLY A 7 2.63 4.72 -11.56
C GLY A 7 3.26 3.39 -11.22
N GLU A 8 3.96 3.38 -10.10
CA GLU A 8 4.57 2.19 -9.53
C GLU A 8 3.48 1.12 -9.45
N ASP A 9 3.75 -0.07 -9.96
CA ASP A 9 2.72 -1.10 -10.10
C ASP A 9 2.07 -1.38 -8.73
N PRO A 10 0.73 -1.44 -8.63
CA PRO A 10 0.06 -1.62 -7.34
C PRO A 10 0.46 -2.92 -6.63
N GLN A 11 0.86 -3.96 -7.37
CA GLN A 11 1.43 -5.18 -6.79
C GLN A 11 2.79 -4.89 -6.16
N HIS A 12 3.66 -4.11 -6.83
CA HIS A 12 4.98 -3.75 -6.30
C HIS A 12 4.85 -2.92 -5.02
N LEU A 13 3.97 -1.91 -5.03
CA LEU A 13 3.68 -1.11 -3.84
C LEU A 13 3.16 -1.99 -2.69
N TYR A 14 2.29 -2.95 -2.99
CA TYR A 14 1.74 -3.86 -1.99
C TYR A 14 2.79 -4.80 -1.40
N ASP A 15 3.65 -5.38 -2.24
CA ASP A 15 4.76 -6.23 -1.80
C ASP A 15 5.74 -5.47 -0.90
N THR A 16 6.07 -4.23 -1.29
CA THR A 16 6.92 -3.33 -0.49
C THR A 16 6.27 -3.01 0.86
N ALA A 17 4.96 -2.71 0.87
CA ALA A 17 4.24 -2.42 2.11
C ALA A 17 4.25 -3.62 3.06
N GLN A 18 4.05 -4.83 2.53
CA GLN A 18 4.14 -6.07 3.30
C GLN A 18 5.55 -6.32 3.83
N PHE A 19 6.58 -6.03 3.04
CA PHE A 19 7.97 -6.12 3.49
C PHE A 19 8.24 -5.17 4.65
N GLU A 20 7.86 -3.90 4.53
CA GLU A 20 7.99 -2.89 5.59
C GLU A 20 7.26 -3.28 6.87
N GLU A 21 6.06 -3.84 6.74
CA GLU A 21 5.29 -4.35 7.88
C GLU A 21 6.07 -5.46 8.62
N ARG A 22 6.68 -6.40 7.88
CA ARG A 22 7.52 -7.47 8.46
C ARG A 22 8.76 -6.92 9.16
N GLN A 23 9.31 -5.82 8.65
CA GLN A 23 10.43 -5.11 9.28
C GLN A 23 10.02 -4.26 10.49
N ARG A 24 8.73 -4.29 10.89
CA ARG A 24 8.12 -3.43 11.92
C ARG A 24 8.13 -1.93 11.57
N ASN A 25 8.35 -1.58 10.31
CA ASN A 25 8.20 -0.23 9.78
C ASN A 25 6.73 0.06 9.43
N LEU A 26 5.85 -0.08 10.43
CA LEU A 26 4.42 0.17 10.28
C LEU A 26 4.07 1.55 9.69
N PRO A 27 4.73 2.67 10.05
CA PRO A 27 4.41 3.95 9.43
C PRO A 27 4.65 3.94 7.91
N HIS A 28 5.75 3.37 7.45
CA HIS A 28 6.06 3.33 6.01
C HIS A 28 5.16 2.34 5.27
N ALA A 29 4.86 1.19 5.87
CA ALA A 29 3.88 0.24 5.35
C ALA A 29 2.50 0.91 5.14
N ARG A 30 2.05 1.72 6.10
CA ARG A 30 0.78 2.47 5.99
C ARG A 30 0.81 3.47 4.84
N GLU A 31 1.86 4.27 4.71
CA GLU A 31 1.99 5.22 3.60
C GLU A 31 1.88 4.53 2.23
N LEU A 32 2.53 3.37 2.08
CA LEU A 32 2.47 2.59 0.84
C LEU A 32 1.07 2.03 0.58
N TYR A 33 0.39 1.51 1.60
CA TYR A 33 -1.01 1.07 1.44
C TYR A 33 -1.95 2.23 1.08
N GLU A 34 -1.81 3.39 1.72
CA GLU A 34 -2.61 4.57 1.38
C GLU A 34 -2.36 5.04 -0.05
N ARG A 35 -1.09 4.97 -0.50
CA ARG A 35 -0.70 5.26 -1.88
C ARG A 35 -1.40 4.34 -2.88
N ILE A 36 -1.44 3.04 -2.63
CA ILE A 36 -2.17 2.07 -3.49
C ILE A 36 -3.65 2.44 -3.58
N VAL A 37 -4.28 2.76 -2.45
CA VAL A 37 -5.72 3.10 -2.42
C VAL A 37 -6.00 4.41 -3.17
N ARG A 38 -5.08 5.36 -3.11
CA ARG A 38 -5.22 6.68 -3.75
C ARG A 38 -4.92 6.64 -5.24
N GLU A 39 -3.85 5.95 -5.64
CA GLU A 39 -3.37 5.93 -7.03
C GLU A 39 -3.99 4.79 -7.85
N HIS A 40 -4.37 3.69 -7.21
CA HIS A 40 -4.93 2.50 -7.86
C HIS A 40 -6.26 2.03 -7.21
N PRO A 41 -7.27 2.91 -7.05
CA PRO A 41 -8.49 2.59 -6.29
C PRO A 41 -9.30 1.41 -6.85
N ASP A 42 -9.22 1.15 -8.17
CA ASP A 42 -9.93 0.07 -8.86
C ASP A 42 -9.15 -1.26 -8.88
N SER A 43 -7.92 -1.27 -8.35
CA SER A 43 -7.07 -2.45 -8.32
C SER A 43 -7.47 -3.42 -7.19
N PRO A 44 -7.36 -4.75 -7.38
CA PRO A 44 -7.56 -5.70 -6.28
C PRO A 44 -6.62 -5.42 -5.09
N TYR A 45 -5.42 -4.87 -5.35
CA TYR A 45 -4.48 -4.49 -4.30
C TYR A 45 -4.96 -3.31 -3.44
N ALA A 46 -5.81 -2.41 -3.96
CA ALA A 46 -6.38 -1.35 -3.15
C ALA A 46 -7.39 -1.90 -2.12
N GLN A 47 -8.15 -2.93 -2.47
CA GLN A 47 -9.01 -3.60 -1.49
C GLN A 47 -8.17 -4.21 -0.37
N HIS A 48 -7.13 -4.98 -0.73
CA HIS A 48 -6.22 -5.58 0.26
C HIS A 48 -5.50 -4.53 1.11
N ALA A 49 -5.03 -3.44 0.50
CA ALA A 49 -4.38 -2.34 1.21
C ALA A 49 -5.31 -1.69 2.25
N ARG A 50 -6.60 -1.51 1.96
CA ARG A 50 -7.59 -1.02 2.93
C ARG A 50 -7.76 -1.98 4.10
N GLU A 51 -7.83 -3.29 3.83
CA GLU A 51 -7.94 -4.32 4.88
C GLU A 51 -6.71 -4.31 5.79
N ARG A 52 -5.50 -4.18 5.21
CA ARG A 52 -4.26 -4.05 5.99
C ARG A 52 -4.22 -2.78 6.82
N LEU A 53 -4.62 -1.64 6.24
CA LEU A 53 -4.68 -0.36 6.97
C LEU A 53 -5.61 -0.42 8.19
N ALA A 54 -6.77 -1.06 8.05
CA ALA A 54 -7.69 -1.27 9.16
C ALA A 54 -7.04 -2.12 10.27
N ALA A 55 -6.47 -3.27 9.91
CA ALA A 55 -5.81 -4.16 10.87
C ALA A 55 -4.61 -3.49 11.60
N LEU A 56 -3.85 -2.65 10.89
CA LEU A 56 -2.73 -1.90 11.47
C LEU A 56 -3.18 -0.77 12.40
N SER A 57 -4.39 -0.25 12.22
CA SER A 57 -4.98 0.73 13.15
C SER A 57 -5.41 0.07 14.45
N GLU A 58 -5.97 -1.14 14.38
CA GLU A 58 -6.42 -1.90 15.55
C GLU A 58 -5.25 -2.53 16.34
N ALA A 59 -4.14 -2.86 15.68
CA ALA A 59 -2.95 -3.44 16.32
C ALA A 59 -2.08 -2.43 17.09
N GLY A 60 -2.36 -1.13 16.96
CA GLY A 60 -1.61 -0.04 17.58
C GLY A 60 -2.22 0.56 18.84
N GLU A 61 -3.32 0.00 19.35
CA GLU A 61 -4.00 0.43 20.59
C GLU A 61 -3.64 -0.44 21.81
#